data_AF-A0A1H6I890-F1
#
_entry.id   AF-A0A1H6I890-F1
#
_cell.length_a   1.000
_cell.length_b   1.000
_cell.length_c   1.000
_cell.angle_alpha   90.00
_cell.angle_beta   90.00
_cell.angle_gamma   90.00
#
_symmetry.space_group_name_H-M   'P 1'
#
loop_
_entity.id
_entity.type
_entity.pdbx_description
1 polymer ?
#
loop_
_entity_poly.entity_id
_entity_poly.type
_entity_poly.pdbx_seq_one_letter_code
_entity_poly.pdbx_strand_id
1 'polypeptide(L)'
;MTGHIQVGDVAPRVQYVANGSQTVFPYPFPIFTESDLDVWIGAARLAAATYVVAGAGSSEGGSVTLTVPPANGAIVTLRRRLTLRRTSDFHDDGIIRAKVVNDEFDYQTMSVQQVAEEVERAVRRAHTSSSNADLTLPDPVPGRAIKWNAAASGLENSAFDVDQVLAQAMREAAEAEASAALASVSAATATARAAEATSAASTATAAADQAVALVGFTIDTDPTLATSSDEKIATQKAVRTYVDTTVPAALDPVRGQIALTNLRLLLNSSVASGLLLGGRQWELATDEWAAGSSGASLTVATPNYYTNLASIAESTSALLHTGGWSGSTWINLNTKLPNATLVTSLRFYLDCADTGAVAKIVKRNSAGNYDVVFSSALTYVAPGWNSLATAFSVPATGNYYIGLYHTASYSCYLIVPRAHYIGNAAAGAGLTMSEGDGDGAVPVGYTALRGMTLLSPPLATATVPSHASLYALYRDDSGTATLGADLAVEISRDGGASYTNATIVPLATYDGSYALIRARADLSGQPAGTSLVARIKTDPFKAQRIAAPALYAE
;
A
#
# COMPACT_ATOMS: atom_id res chain seq x y z
N MET A 1 -88.93 -30.94 29.23
CA MET A 1 -88.01 -31.24 28.13
C MET A 1 -86.60 -31.01 28.64
N THR A 2 -85.91 -32.08 29.03
CA THR A 2 -84.54 -32.06 29.54
C THR A 2 -83.57 -32.03 28.36
N GLY A 3 -83.30 -30.84 27.83
CA GLY A 3 -82.34 -30.63 26.74
C GLY A 3 -80.90 -30.78 27.20
N HIS A 4 -80.01 -31.14 26.28
CA HIS A 4 -78.56 -30.96 26.44
C HIS A 4 -78.20 -29.49 26.21
N ILE A 5 -77.02 -29.08 26.66
CA ILE A 5 -76.52 -27.71 26.46
C ILE A 5 -76.34 -27.48 24.96
N GLN A 6 -76.79 -26.35 24.43
CA GLN A 6 -76.52 -26.00 23.03
C GLN A 6 -75.24 -25.17 22.96
N VAL A 7 -74.27 -25.62 22.17
CA VAL A 7 -73.00 -24.92 21.97
C VAL A 7 -73.07 -24.07 20.70
N GLY A 8 -73.35 -22.77 20.86
CA GLY A 8 -73.36 -21.80 19.76
C GLY A 8 -71.96 -21.33 19.35
N ASP A 9 -71.87 -20.60 18.24
CA ASP A 9 -70.66 -19.91 17.78
C ASP A 9 -70.42 -18.63 18.60
N VAL A 10 -70.03 -18.80 19.86
CA VAL A 10 -69.73 -17.72 20.79
C VAL A 10 -68.34 -17.94 21.37
N ALA A 11 -67.52 -16.89 21.34
CA ALA A 11 -66.18 -16.95 21.92
C ALA A 11 -66.24 -17.33 23.42
N PRO A 12 -65.44 -18.29 23.89
CA PRO A 12 -65.47 -18.77 25.28
C PRO A 12 -64.79 -17.81 26.28
N ARG A 13 -64.83 -16.51 25.99
CA ARG A 13 -64.17 -15.44 26.75
C ARG A 13 -64.88 -14.12 26.54
N VAL A 14 -65.05 -13.35 27.62
CA VAL A 14 -65.58 -11.98 27.58
C VAL A 14 -64.81 -11.08 28.54
N GLN A 15 -64.71 -9.79 28.22
CA GLN A 15 -64.09 -8.78 29.07
C GLN A 15 -65.02 -7.61 29.34
N TYR A 16 -64.93 -7.07 30.55
CA TYR A 16 -65.65 -5.89 30.99
C TYR A 16 -64.67 -4.88 31.62
N VAL A 17 -64.98 -3.59 31.48
CA VAL A 17 -64.33 -2.53 32.24
C VAL A 17 -65.22 -2.22 33.44
N ALA A 18 -64.74 -2.46 34.65
CA ALA A 18 -65.51 -2.21 35.87
C ALA A 18 -65.65 -0.71 36.14
N ASN A 19 -66.79 -0.31 36.71
CA ASN A 19 -67.10 1.09 37.04
C ASN A 19 -66.79 1.47 38.51
N GLY A 20 -66.16 0.59 39.29
CA GLY A 20 -65.88 0.82 40.72
C GLY A 20 -67.00 0.40 41.69
N SER A 21 -68.17 0.02 41.20
CA SER A 21 -69.33 -0.37 42.03
C SER A 21 -70.07 -1.63 41.55
N GLN A 22 -69.92 -2.00 40.28
CA GLN A 22 -70.53 -3.19 39.69
C GLN A 22 -69.90 -4.46 40.26
N THR A 23 -70.74 -5.38 40.74
CA THR A 23 -70.32 -6.70 41.24
C THR A 23 -70.78 -7.85 40.34
N VAL A 24 -71.77 -7.65 39.47
CA VAL A 24 -72.34 -8.69 38.61
C VAL A 24 -71.88 -8.52 37.17
N PHE A 25 -71.29 -9.57 36.60
CA PHE A 25 -70.76 -9.61 35.25
C PHE A 25 -71.33 -10.82 34.50
N PRO A 26 -72.10 -10.64 33.41
CA PRO A 26 -72.64 -11.76 32.65
C PRO A 26 -71.54 -12.48 31.84
N TYR A 27 -71.75 -13.74 31.49
CA TYR A 27 -70.94 -14.45 30.50
C TYR A 27 -71.88 -15.09 29.45
N PRO A 28 -71.66 -14.85 28.13
CA PRO A 28 -72.62 -15.23 27.10
C PRO A 28 -72.39 -16.63 26.51
N PHE A 29 -71.52 -17.44 27.13
CA PHE A 29 -71.13 -18.76 26.63
C PHE A 29 -71.48 -19.85 27.64
N PRO A 30 -71.86 -21.06 27.19
CA PRO A 30 -72.20 -22.15 28.08
C PRO A 30 -70.98 -22.71 28.82
N ILE A 31 -71.19 -23.14 30.07
CA ILE A 31 -70.26 -23.91 30.92
C ILE A 31 -70.99 -25.13 31.52
N PHE A 32 -70.30 -26.24 31.75
CA PHE A 32 -70.93 -27.44 32.34
C PHE A 32 -71.07 -27.33 33.85
N THR A 33 -70.01 -26.88 34.52
CA THR A 33 -69.93 -26.70 35.97
C THR A 33 -69.37 -25.32 36.30
N GLU A 34 -69.60 -24.85 37.52
CA GLU A 34 -69.06 -23.57 37.99
C GLU A 34 -67.51 -23.56 37.98
N SER A 35 -66.88 -24.72 38.15
CA SER A 35 -65.41 -24.87 38.08
C SER A 35 -64.83 -24.74 36.68
N ASP A 36 -65.65 -24.79 35.63
CA ASP A 36 -65.21 -24.62 34.25
C ASP A 36 -65.09 -23.14 33.85
N LEU A 37 -65.15 -22.21 34.81
CA LEU A 37 -65.04 -20.78 34.58
C LEU A 37 -63.89 -20.16 35.39
N ASP A 38 -62.96 -19.54 34.67
CA ASP A 38 -61.89 -18.72 35.22
C ASP A 38 -62.30 -17.24 35.24
N VAL A 39 -62.07 -16.60 36.38
CA VAL A 39 -62.34 -15.18 36.59
C VAL A 39 -61.05 -14.45 36.94
N TRP A 40 -60.76 -13.37 36.22
CA TRP A 40 -59.56 -12.57 36.40
C TRP A 40 -59.89 -11.09 36.59
N ILE A 41 -59.12 -10.42 37.44
CA ILE A 41 -59.09 -8.95 37.52
C ILE A 41 -57.67 -8.51 37.16
N GLY A 42 -57.52 -7.78 36.05
CA GLY A 42 -56.21 -7.49 35.49
C GLY A 42 -55.44 -8.77 35.16
N ALA A 43 -54.26 -8.93 35.77
CA ALA A 43 -53.40 -10.11 35.61
C ALA A 43 -53.58 -11.17 36.71
N ALA A 44 -54.47 -10.96 37.69
CA ALA A 44 -54.66 -11.87 38.82
C ALA A 44 -55.88 -12.76 38.63
N ARG A 45 -55.68 -14.10 38.73
CA ARG A 45 -56.79 -15.07 38.78
C ARG A 45 -57.41 -15.03 40.16
N LEU A 46 -58.72 -14.90 40.22
CA LEU A 46 -59.45 -14.96 41.49
C LEU A 46 -59.61 -16.40 41.96
N ALA A 47 -59.56 -16.61 43.27
CA ALA A 47 -59.91 -17.89 43.87
C ALA A 47 -61.43 -18.08 43.84
N ALA A 48 -61.90 -19.33 43.66
CA ALA A 48 -63.33 -19.63 43.55
C ALA A 48 -64.19 -19.17 44.75
N ALA A 49 -63.58 -18.94 45.92
CA ALA A 49 -64.28 -18.44 47.11
C ALA A 49 -64.63 -16.94 47.06
N THR A 50 -64.06 -16.15 46.13
CA THR A 50 -64.25 -14.70 46.07
C THR A 50 -65.37 -14.26 45.11
N TYR A 51 -65.99 -15.21 44.42
CA TYR A 51 -67.07 -14.98 43.48
C TYR A 51 -68.06 -16.15 43.46
N VAL A 52 -69.29 -15.89 43.02
CA VAL A 52 -70.32 -16.91 42.81
C VAL A 52 -70.67 -16.96 41.33
N VAL A 53 -70.70 -18.17 40.77
CA VAL A 53 -71.08 -18.40 39.37
C VAL A 53 -72.53 -18.89 39.34
N ALA A 54 -73.35 -18.28 38.49
CA ALA A 54 -74.73 -18.69 38.26
C ALA A 54 -74.94 -18.96 36.76
N GLY A 55 -75.79 -19.95 36.43
CA GLY A 55 -76.08 -20.32 35.04
C GLY A 55 -75.20 -21.43 34.47
N ALA A 56 -74.52 -22.21 35.32
CA ALA A 56 -73.88 -23.46 34.87
C ALA A 56 -74.95 -24.43 34.35
N GLY A 57 -74.67 -25.10 33.22
CA GLY A 57 -75.62 -25.96 32.53
C GLY A 57 -76.61 -25.23 31.60
N SER A 58 -76.55 -23.89 31.50
CA SER A 58 -77.38 -23.09 30.59
C SER A 58 -76.69 -22.86 29.23
N SER A 59 -77.44 -23.00 28.14
CA SER A 59 -76.97 -22.74 26.77
C SER A 59 -76.62 -21.27 26.52
N GLU A 60 -77.33 -20.34 27.17
CA GLU A 60 -77.15 -18.89 26.98
C GLU A 60 -76.04 -18.30 27.88
N GLY A 61 -75.37 -19.15 28.66
CA GLY A 61 -74.43 -18.73 29.69
C GLY A 61 -75.13 -18.26 30.96
N GLY A 62 -74.52 -17.30 31.66
CA GLY A 62 -74.93 -16.94 33.02
C GLY A 62 -74.25 -15.67 33.53
N SER A 63 -73.95 -15.61 34.83
CA SER A 63 -73.26 -14.46 35.43
C SER A 63 -72.32 -14.85 36.57
N VAL A 64 -71.33 -13.99 36.80
CA VAL A 64 -70.42 -14.02 37.94
C VAL A 64 -70.74 -12.86 38.85
N THR A 65 -70.97 -13.13 40.13
CA THR A 65 -71.13 -12.11 41.17
C THR A 65 -69.89 -12.08 42.05
N LEU A 66 -69.17 -10.97 42.03
CA LEU A 66 -67.98 -10.74 42.86
C LEU A 66 -68.38 -10.27 44.25
N THR A 67 -67.68 -10.77 45.27
CA THR A 67 -67.90 -10.37 46.68
C THR A 67 -67.45 -8.93 46.97
N VAL A 68 -66.48 -8.42 46.20
CA VAL A 68 -65.96 -7.05 46.28
C VAL A 68 -66.01 -6.43 44.89
N PRO A 69 -66.58 -5.21 44.72
CA PRO A 69 -66.58 -4.54 43.42
C PRO A 69 -65.14 -4.23 42.98
N PRO A 70 -64.75 -4.56 41.73
CA PRO A 70 -63.44 -4.19 41.22
C PRO A 70 -63.31 -2.68 41.13
N ALA A 71 -62.08 -2.16 41.28
CA ALA A 71 -61.79 -0.74 41.14
C ALA A 71 -62.24 -0.19 39.77
N ASN A 72 -62.60 1.08 39.72
CA ASN A 72 -62.99 1.74 38.48
C ASN A 72 -61.86 1.66 37.44
N GLY A 73 -62.17 1.21 36.23
CA GLY A 73 -61.22 0.97 35.15
C GLY A 73 -60.54 -0.40 35.18
N ALA A 74 -60.78 -1.25 36.19
CA ALA A 74 -60.22 -2.60 36.23
C ALA A 74 -60.85 -3.49 35.14
N ILE A 75 -60.02 -4.27 34.46
CA ILE A 75 -60.46 -5.24 33.45
C ILE A 75 -60.88 -6.53 34.15
N VAL A 76 -62.17 -6.87 34.06
CA VAL A 76 -62.69 -8.18 34.47
C VAL A 76 -62.70 -9.10 33.26
N THR A 77 -62.06 -10.26 33.35
CA THR A 77 -62.06 -11.26 32.28
C THR A 77 -62.72 -12.53 32.77
N LEU A 78 -63.75 -12.98 32.07
CA LEU A 78 -64.42 -14.26 32.30
C LEU A 78 -64.08 -15.20 31.15
N ARG A 79 -63.62 -16.41 31.45
CA ARG A 79 -63.14 -17.35 30.44
C ARG A 79 -63.53 -18.78 30.79
N ARG A 80 -64.09 -19.53 29.84
CA ARG A 80 -64.31 -20.97 30.02
C ARG A 80 -62.98 -21.71 30.00
N ARG A 81 -62.76 -22.59 30.97
CA ARG A 81 -61.56 -23.42 31.10
C ARG A 81 -61.92 -24.87 31.41
N LEU A 82 -62.12 -25.65 30.36
CA LEU A 82 -62.30 -27.10 30.42
C LEU A 82 -60.97 -27.82 30.60
N THR A 83 -60.99 -28.91 31.39
CA THR A 83 -59.89 -29.88 31.47
C THR A 83 -59.96 -30.81 30.27
N LEU A 84 -59.14 -30.57 29.23
CA LEU A 84 -59.22 -31.30 27.97
C LEU A 84 -58.97 -32.82 28.13
N ARG A 85 -60.07 -33.58 28.26
CA ARG A 85 -60.11 -35.04 28.30
C ARG A 85 -61.46 -35.52 27.79
N ARG A 86 -61.55 -36.77 27.32
CA ARG A 86 -62.86 -37.39 27.10
C ARG A 86 -63.59 -37.60 28.42
N THR A 87 -64.90 -37.41 28.41
CA THR A 87 -65.73 -37.51 29.61
C THR A 87 -66.60 -38.76 29.64
N SER A 88 -66.84 -39.36 28.48
CA SER A 88 -67.64 -40.56 28.31
C SER A 88 -66.92 -41.65 27.51
N ASP A 89 -67.26 -42.89 27.84
CA ASP A 89 -66.88 -44.08 27.10
C ASP A 89 -68.15 -44.81 26.64
N PHE A 90 -68.13 -45.34 25.41
CA PHE A 90 -69.26 -46.06 24.83
C PHE A 90 -68.91 -47.54 24.75
N HIS A 91 -69.65 -48.37 25.48
CA HIS A 91 -69.40 -49.81 25.49
C HIS A 91 -69.88 -50.50 24.21
N ASP A 92 -69.12 -51.50 23.77
CA ASP A 92 -69.56 -52.46 22.76
C ASP A 92 -70.87 -53.12 23.19
N ASP A 93 -71.82 -53.25 22.26
CA ASP A 93 -73.19 -53.77 22.47
C ASP A 93 -74.04 -52.99 23.49
N GLY A 94 -73.58 -51.82 23.95
CA GLY A 94 -74.33 -50.92 24.84
C GLY A 94 -75.38 -50.08 24.11
N ILE A 95 -76.49 -49.76 24.79
CA ILE A 95 -77.49 -48.84 24.26
C ILE A 95 -76.91 -47.42 24.22
N ILE A 96 -76.75 -46.86 23.02
CA ILE A 96 -76.31 -45.47 22.82
C ILE A 96 -77.44 -44.52 23.21
N ARG A 97 -77.25 -43.78 24.30
CA ARG A 97 -78.20 -42.75 24.75
C ARG A 97 -77.87 -41.42 24.07
N ALA A 98 -78.83 -40.88 23.33
CA ALA A 98 -78.69 -39.60 22.63
C ALA A 98 -78.18 -38.46 23.53
N LYS A 99 -78.59 -38.42 24.81
CA LYS A 99 -78.10 -37.43 25.77
C LYS A 99 -76.58 -37.53 26.00
N VAL A 100 -76.06 -38.74 26.24
CA VAL A 100 -74.62 -38.94 26.53
C VAL A 100 -73.78 -38.59 25.31
N VAL A 101 -74.28 -38.95 24.12
CA VAL A 101 -73.64 -38.60 22.85
C VAL A 101 -73.61 -37.10 22.64
N ASN A 102 -74.74 -36.41 22.83
CA ASN A 102 -74.81 -34.97 22.67
C ASN A 102 -73.93 -34.26 23.70
N ASP A 103 -73.97 -34.64 24.98
CA ASP A 103 -73.13 -34.04 26.02
C ASP A 103 -71.63 -34.21 25.69
N GLU A 104 -71.20 -35.34 25.12
CA GLU A 104 -69.82 -35.56 24.67
C GLU A 104 -69.47 -34.72 23.44
N PHE A 105 -70.36 -34.60 22.45
CA PHE A 105 -70.14 -33.71 21.30
C PHE A 105 -70.11 -32.24 21.69
N ASP A 106 -70.93 -31.81 22.64
CA ASP A 106 -70.90 -30.47 23.22
C ASP A 106 -69.55 -30.23 23.89
N TYR A 107 -69.07 -31.20 24.68
CA TYR A 107 -67.79 -31.12 25.36
C TYR A 107 -66.62 -30.98 24.38
N GLN A 108 -66.62 -31.78 23.32
CA GLN A 108 -65.60 -31.71 22.27
C GLN A 108 -65.67 -30.39 21.50
N THR A 109 -66.88 -29.91 21.17
CA THR A 109 -67.08 -28.62 20.49
C THR A 109 -66.55 -27.47 21.35
N MET A 110 -66.89 -27.46 22.65
CA MET A 110 -66.40 -26.45 23.57
C MET A 110 -64.87 -26.51 23.76
N SER A 111 -64.29 -27.71 23.74
CA SER A 111 -62.85 -27.94 23.80
C SER A 111 -62.15 -27.36 22.57
N VAL A 112 -62.70 -27.57 21.37
CA VAL A 112 -62.18 -27.00 20.12
C VAL A 112 -62.29 -25.46 20.13
N GLN A 113 -63.44 -24.91 20.56
CA GLN A 113 -63.60 -23.45 20.72
C GLN A 113 -62.56 -22.85 21.68
N GLN A 114 -62.26 -23.54 22.78
CA GLN A 114 -61.25 -23.09 23.74
C GLN A 114 -59.85 -23.11 23.12
N VAL A 115 -59.49 -24.15 22.38
CA VAL A 115 -58.20 -24.22 21.66
C VAL A 115 -58.12 -23.12 20.60
N ALA A 116 -59.21 -22.86 19.85
CA ALA A 116 -59.26 -21.78 18.87
C ALA A 116 -59.01 -20.40 19.51
N GLU A 117 -59.60 -20.14 20.68
CA GLU A 117 -59.39 -18.92 21.47
C GLU A 117 -57.94 -18.79 21.98
N GLU A 118 -57.28 -19.89 22.33
CA GLU A 118 -55.86 -19.89 22.72
C GLU A 118 -54.94 -19.60 21.53
N VAL A 119 -55.20 -20.23 20.37
CA VAL A 119 -54.44 -20.03 19.14
C VAL A 119 -54.60 -18.60 18.61
N GLU A 120 -55.76 -17.98 18.77
CA GLU A 120 -55.99 -16.59 18.38
C GLU A 120 -55.02 -15.62 19.09
N ARG A 121 -54.69 -15.91 20.35
CA ARG A 121 -53.77 -15.12 21.20
C ARG A 121 -52.30 -15.52 21.06
N ALA A 122 -51.99 -16.57 20.32
CA ALA A 122 -50.61 -16.97 20.04
C ALA A 122 -49.97 -16.09 18.94
N VAL A 123 -48.64 -16.03 18.92
CA VAL A 123 -47.89 -15.48 17.77
C VAL A 123 -48.07 -16.44 16.60
N ARG A 124 -48.61 -15.94 15.48
CA ARG A 124 -48.95 -16.75 14.31
C ARG A 124 -48.17 -16.31 13.08
N ARG A 125 -47.80 -17.29 12.26
CA ARG A 125 -47.37 -17.04 10.88
C ARG A 125 -48.58 -16.55 10.08
N ALA A 126 -48.36 -15.62 9.15
CA ALA A 126 -49.40 -15.21 8.22
C ALA A 126 -49.88 -16.42 7.38
N HIS A 127 -51.19 -16.51 7.13
CA HIS A 127 -51.78 -17.62 6.36
C HIS A 127 -51.24 -17.73 4.93
N THR A 128 -50.81 -16.61 4.34
CA THR A 128 -50.25 -16.53 2.98
C THR A 128 -48.75 -16.80 2.90
N SER A 129 -48.10 -17.07 4.03
CA SER A 129 -46.65 -17.27 4.08
C SER A 129 -46.25 -18.61 3.44
N SER A 130 -45.33 -18.56 2.46
CA SER A 130 -44.67 -19.74 1.88
C SER A 130 -43.39 -20.18 2.58
N SER A 131 -42.94 -19.42 3.60
CA SER A 131 -41.70 -19.73 4.34
C SER A 131 -41.80 -21.03 5.14
N ASN A 132 -40.75 -21.85 5.07
CA ASN A 132 -40.56 -23.07 5.86
C ASN A 132 -39.71 -22.85 7.14
N ALA A 133 -39.47 -21.60 7.53
CA ALA A 133 -38.64 -21.28 8.69
C ALA A 133 -39.22 -21.85 10.01
N ASP A 134 -38.35 -22.24 10.94
CA ASP A 134 -38.73 -22.69 12.27
C ASP A 134 -39.19 -21.50 13.14
N LEU A 135 -40.38 -21.61 13.72
CA LEU A 135 -40.98 -20.57 14.56
C LEU A 135 -40.91 -20.90 16.06
N THR A 136 -40.18 -21.95 16.43
CA THR A 136 -39.89 -22.25 17.83
C THR A 136 -39.14 -21.06 18.44
N LEU A 137 -39.69 -20.49 19.52
CA LEU A 137 -39.03 -19.38 20.20
C LEU A 137 -37.75 -19.88 20.89
N PRO A 138 -36.62 -19.16 20.78
CA PRO A 138 -35.41 -19.48 21.54
C PRO A 138 -35.62 -19.26 23.04
N ASP A 139 -34.75 -19.86 23.87
CA ASP A 139 -34.80 -19.67 25.32
C ASP A 139 -34.77 -18.18 25.68
N PRO A 140 -35.61 -17.74 26.63
CA PRO A 140 -35.74 -16.33 26.97
C PRO A 140 -34.47 -15.81 27.63
N VAL A 141 -33.90 -14.73 27.07
CA VAL A 141 -32.76 -14.01 27.65
C VAL A 141 -33.17 -12.57 27.95
N PRO A 142 -33.02 -12.09 29.20
CA PRO A 142 -33.39 -10.72 29.57
C PRO A 142 -32.72 -9.66 28.67
N GLY A 143 -33.47 -8.60 28.31
CA GLY A 143 -32.99 -7.49 27.47
C GLY A 143 -32.83 -7.83 25.98
N ARG A 144 -32.97 -9.10 25.57
CA ARG A 144 -32.86 -9.52 24.17
C ARG A 144 -34.21 -9.51 23.47
N ALA A 145 -34.20 -9.09 22.21
CA ALA A 145 -35.36 -9.18 21.32
C ALA A 145 -35.31 -10.45 20.48
N ILE A 146 -36.47 -10.99 20.14
CA ILE A 146 -36.61 -12.08 19.16
C ILE A 146 -36.47 -11.48 17.76
N LYS A 147 -35.61 -12.05 16.93
CA LYS A 147 -35.42 -11.65 15.52
C LYS A 147 -35.29 -12.87 14.62
N TRP A 148 -35.41 -12.66 13.31
CA TRP A 148 -34.99 -13.66 12.33
C TRP A 148 -33.48 -13.84 12.38
N ASN A 149 -33.04 -15.10 12.27
CA ASN A 149 -31.63 -15.40 12.06
C ASN A 149 -31.17 -14.89 10.68
N ALA A 150 -29.86 -14.80 10.48
CA ALA A 150 -29.29 -14.28 9.23
C ALA A 150 -29.71 -15.09 7.97
N ALA A 151 -30.01 -16.37 8.13
CA ALA A 151 -30.45 -17.25 7.04
C ALA A 151 -31.96 -17.20 6.76
N ALA A 152 -32.73 -16.41 7.53
CA ALA A 152 -34.19 -16.39 7.53
C ALA A 152 -34.84 -17.78 7.68
N SER A 153 -34.13 -18.73 8.30
CA SER A 153 -34.56 -20.12 8.48
C SER A 153 -35.17 -20.38 9.85
N GLY A 154 -35.07 -19.42 10.78
CA GLY A 154 -35.68 -19.51 12.10
C GLY A 154 -35.50 -18.24 12.93
N LEU A 155 -35.95 -18.30 14.19
CA LEU A 155 -35.87 -17.21 15.14
C LEU A 155 -34.65 -17.35 16.07
N GLU A 156 -34.03 -16.23 16.43
CA GLU A 156 -32.92 -16.15 17.38
C GLU A 156 -33.04 -14.90 18.28
N ASN A 157 -32.33 -14.89 19.41
CA ASN A 157 -32.22 -13.71 20.26
C ASN A 157 -31.26 -12.67 19.66
N SER A 158 -31.53 -11.39 19.89
CA SER A 158 -30.65 -10.29 19.48
C SER A 158 -29.27 -10.37 20.15
N ALA A 159 -28.23 -9.99 19.42
CA ALA A 159 -26.85 -9.98 19.92
C ALA A 159 -26.56 -8.84 20.90
N PHE A 160 -27.42 -7.82 20.96
CA PHE A 160 -27.34 -6.70 21.91
C PHE A 160 -28.61 -6.57 22.75
N ASP A 161 -28.47 -6.01 23.95
CA ASP A 161 -29.60 -5.57 24.76
C ASP A 161 -30.20 -4.35 24.08
N VAL A 162 -31.45 -4.45 23.64
CA VAL A 162 -32.09 -3.44 22.79
C VAL A 162 -32.31 -2.13 23.55
N ASP A 163 -32.53 -2.20 24.86
CA ASP A 163 -32.74 -1.01 25.70
C ASP A 163 -31.42 -0.24 25.95
N GLN A 164 -30.28 -0.93 25.81
CA GLN A 164 -28.95 -0.35 26.02
C GLN A 164 -28.34 0.27 24.75
N VAL A 165 -28.86 -0.04 23.56
CA VAL A 165 -28.26 0.41 22.29
C VAL A 165 -28.16 1.93 22.21
N LEU A 166 -29.23 2.65 22.59
CA LEU A 166 -29.24 4.11 22.54
C LEU A 166 -28.26 4.72 23.54
N ALA A 167 -28.23 4.19 24.77
CA ALA A 167 -27.34 4.67 25.81
C ALA A 167 -25.87 4.40 25.46
N GLN A 168 -25.56 3.28 24.82
CA GLN A 168 -24.22 2.96 24.34
C GLN A 168 -23.77 3.90 23.22
N ALA A 169 -24.62 4.13 22.21
CA ALA A 169 -24.32 5.07 21.14
C ALA A 169 -24.06 6.50 21.65
N MET A 170 -24.82 6.95 22.67
CA MET A 170 -24.60 8.25 23.30
C MET A 170 -23.27 8.33 24.06
N ARG A 171 -22.84 7.25 24.74
CA ARG A 171 -21.54 7.20 25.43
C ARG A 171 -20.38 7.27 24.44
N GLU A 172 -20.44 6.46 23.38
CA GLU A 172 -19.42 6.44 22.33
C GLU A 172 -19.29 7.81 21.64
N ALA A 173 -20.41 8.51 21.40
CA ALA A 173 -20.39 9.88 20.87
C ALA A 173 -19.75 10.88 21.84
N ALA A 174 -20.07 10.81 23.14
CA ALA A 174 -19.50 11.70 24.14
C ALA A 174 -17.99 11.48 24.34
N GLU A 175 -17.51 10.23 24.28
CA GLU A 175 -16.08 9.89 24.35
C GLU A 175 -15.32 10.41 23.13
N ALA A 176 -15.92 10.35 21.93
CA ALA A 176 -15.35 10.93 20.72
C ALA A 176 -15.23 12.46 20.81
N GLU A 177 -16.26 13.14 21.34
CA GLU A 177 -16.24 14.59 21.57
C GLU A 177 -15.17 15.00 22.59
N ALA A 178 -15.05 14.26 23.70
CA ALA A 178 -14.01 14.50 24.71
C ALA A 178 -12.59 14.31 24.12
N SER A 179 -12.41 13.29 23.28
CA SER A 179 -11.14 13.04 22.59
C SER A 179 -10.79 14.17 21.61
N ALA A 180 -11.77 14.69 20.88
CA ALA A 180 -11.58 15.84 19.99
C ALA A 180 -11.22 17.12 20.76
N ALA A 181 -11.86 17.35 21.92
CA ALA A 181 -11.53 18.47 22.79
C ALA A 181 -10.09 18.39 23.32
N LEU A 182 -9.65 17.22 23.80
CA LEU A 182 -8.26 17.00 24.23
C LEU A 182 -7.26 17.25 23.10
N ALA A 183 -7.55 16.79 21.88
CA ALA A 183 -6.72 17.04 20.71
C ALA A 183 -6.58 18.56 20.43
N SER A 184 -7.67 19.32 20.51
CA SER A 184 -7.64 20.78 20.32
C SER A 184 -6.81 21.51 21.39
N VAL A 185 -6.90 21.08 22.65
CA VAL A 185 -6.09 21.63 23.75
C VAL A 185 -4.61 21.32 23.55
N SER A 186 -4.28 20.11 23.09
CA SER A 186 -2.90 19.72 22.80
C SER A 186 -2.29 20.58 21.67
N ALA A 187 -3.07 20.86 20.61
CA ALA A 187 -2.65 21.72 19.51
C ALA A 187 -2.45 23.19 19.94
N ALA A 188 -3.36 23.71 20.78
CA ALA A 188 -3.22 25.04 21.36
C ALA A 188 -1.97 25.13 22.24
N THR A 189 -1.70 24.11 23.05
CA THR A 189 -0.51 24.03 23.91
C THR A 189 0.78 23.99 23.08
N ALA A 190 0.82 23.19 22.02
CA ALA A 190 1.97 23.14 21.11
C ALA A 190 2.23 24.51 20.45
N THR A 191 1.17 25.22 20.07
CA THR A 191 1.26 26.57 19.49
C THR A 191 1.82 27.58 20.51
N ALA A 192 1.36 27.53 21.77
CA ALA A 192 1.89 28.39 22.83
C ALA A 192 3.38 28.12 23.10
N ARG A 193 3.79 26.85 23.15
CA ARG A 193 5.20 26.47 23.35
C ARG A 193 6.10 26.92 22.20
N ALA A 194 5.60 26.88 20.96
CA ALA A 194 6.33 27.42 19.82
C ALA A 194 6.55 28.94 19.95
N ALA A 195 5.53 29.69 20.36
CA ALA A 195 5.63 31.13 20.57
C ALA A 195 6.58 31.51 21.72
N GLU A 196 6.57 30.75 22.82
CA GLU A 196 7.53 30.88 23.93
C GLU A 196 8.97 30.66 23.44
N ALA A 197 9.21 29.62 22.65
CA ALA A 197 10.53 29.31 22.11
C ALA A 197 11.04 30.42 21.17
N THR A 198 10.17 30.99 20.32
CA THR A 198 10.52 32.13 19.47
C THR A 198 10.89 33.37 20.30
N SER A 199 10.14 33.64 21.37
CA SER A 199 10.39 34.78 22.27
C SER A 199 11.70 34.62 23.06
N ALA A 200 12.02 33.39 23.47
CA ALA A 200 13.30 33.08 24.11
C ALA A 200 14.48 33.28 23.15
N ALA A 201 14.35 32.84 21.89
CA ALA A 201 15.38 33.01 20.87
C ALA A 201 15.65 34.48 20.56
N SER A 202 14.61 35.32 20.41
CA SER A 202 14.80 36.77 20.16
C SER A 202 15.48 37.47 21.33
N THR A 203 15.15 37.09 22.57
CA THR A 203 15.79 37.62 23.79
C THR A 203 17.27 37.25 23.84
N ALA A 204 17.62 36.00 23.48
CA ALA A 204 19.01 35.55 23.42
C ALA A 204 19.84 36.30 22.37
N THR A 205 19.26 36.54 21.18
CA THR A 205 19.91 37.33 20.13
C THR A 205 20.16 38.77 20.59
N ALA A 206 19.15 39.41 21.20
CA ALA A 206 19.30 40.79 21.70
C ALA A 206 20.36 40.90 22.81
N ALA A 207 20.47 39.89 23.68
CA ALA A 207 21.52 39.85 24.70
C ALA A 207 22.92 39.68 24.09
N ALA A 208 23.06 38.87 23.04
CA ALA A 208 24.32 38.71 22.31
C ALA A 208 24.74 40.02 21.62
N ASP A 209 23.81 40.73 20.98
CA ASP A 209 24.08 42.01 20.33
C ASP A 209 24.55 43.08 21.33
N GLN A 210 23.93 43.15 22.52
CA GLN A 210 24.37 44.05 23.59
C GLN A 210 25.76 43.71 24.12
N ALA A 211 26.09 42.42 24.26
CA ALA A 211 27.41 41.99 24.71
C ALA A 211 28.52 42.42 23.74
N VAL A 212 28.27 42.34 22.42
CA VAL A 212 29.22 42.79 21.39
C VAL A 212 29.42 44.31 21.44
N ALA A 213 28.36 45.08 21.66
CA ALA A 213 28.43 46.54 21.72
C ALA A 213 29.27 47.08 22.91
N LEU A 214 29.34 46.34 24.02
CA LEU A 214 30.04 46.77 25.24
C LEU A 214 31.57 46.66 25.15
N VAL A 215 32.11 45.91 24.19
CA VAL A 215 33.54 45.53 24.14
C VAL A 215 34.45 46.55 23.42
N GLY A 216 33.90 47.56 22.73
CA GLY A 216 34.58 48.77 22.22
C GLY A 216 36.11 48.70 21.94
N PHE A 217 36.52 48.14 20.79
CA PHE A 217 37.93 48.03 20.40
C PHE A 217 38.32 49.01 19.27
N THR A 218 39.55 49.55 19.30
CA THR A 218 40.09 50.41 18.25
C THR A 218 40.76 49.57 17.14
N ILE A 219 40.54 49.94 15.88
CA ILE A 219 40.77 49.09 14.71
C ILE A 219 42.16 49.32 14.05
N ASP A 220 42.93 48.25 13.80
CA ASP A 220 44.21 48.26 13.07
C ASP A 220 44.03 47.86 11.59
N THR A 221 44.58 48.64 10.67
CA THR A 221 44.50 48.41 9.22
C THR A 221 45.80 47.87 8.61
N ASP A 222 46.86 47.67 9.40
CA ASP A 222 48.18 47.22 8.93
C ASP A 222 48.22 45.70 8.65
N PRO A 223 48.58 45.25 7.43
CA PRO A 223 48.65 43.83 7.08
C PRO A 223 49.91 43.09 7.54
N THR A 224 50.87 43.75 8.21
CA THR A 224 52.18 43.15 8.55
C THR A 224 52.35 42.70 10.00
N LEU A 225 51.36 42.97 10.88
CA LEU A 225 51.39 42.63 12.31
C LEU A 225 52.71 43.02 12.99
N ALA A 226 53.11 44.29 12.85
CA ALA A 226 54.29 44.81 13.53
C ALA A 226 54.05 44.94 15.05
N THR A 227 55.12 45.17 15.82
CA THR A 227 55.08 45.28 17.30
C THR A 227 54.15 46.36 17.85
N SER A 228 53.64 47.27 17.02
CA SER A 228 52.61 48.25 17.39
C SER A 228 51.17 47.74 17.30
N SER A 229 50.96 46.47 16.92
CA SER A 229 49.62 45.87 16.73
C SER A 229 49.04 45.22 17.98
N ASP A 230 49.81 45.08 19.07
CA ASP A 230 49.40 44.38 20.30
C ASP A 230 48.32 45.12 21.12
N GLU A 231 48.05 46.39 20.80
CA GLU A 231 47.06 47.24 21.48
C GLU A 231 45.81 47.52 20.62
N LYS A 232 45.64 46.83 19.48
CA LYS A 232 44.56 47.10 18.50
C LYS A 232 43.89 45.82 17.98
N ILE A 233 42.63 45.90 17.55
CA ILE A 233 41.95 44.80 16.84
C ILE A 233 42.17 44.97 15.33
N ALA A 234 42.82 44.00 14.69
CA ALA A 234 43.04 44.03 13.26
C ALA A 234 41.74 43.95 12.44
N THR A 235 41.65 44.78 11.39
CA THR A 235 40.57 44.74 10.40
C THR A 235 40.50 43.38 9.71
N GLN A 236 39.31 43.00 9.27
CA GLN A 236 39.14 41.82 8.41
C GLN A 236 40.04 41.89 7.16
N LYS A 237 40.37 43.08 6.66
CA LYS A 237 41.29 43.25 5.53
C LYS A 237 42.74 42.93 5.91
N ALA A 238 43.24 43.46 7.02
CA ALA A 238 44.59 43.19 7.53
C ALA A 238 44.77 41.70 7.88
N VAL A 239 43.79 41.13 8.59
CA VAL A 239 43.76 39.70 8.94
C VAL A 239 43.72 38.84 7.68
N ARG A 240 42.87 39.19 6.70
CA ARG A 240 42.77 38.45 5.44
C ARG A 240 44.07 38.49 4.64
N THR A 241 44.75 39.63 4.56
CA THR A 241 46.01 39.73 3.80
C THR A 241 47.16 38.94 4.46
N TYR A 242 47.28 38.95 5.78
CA TYR A 242 48.27 38.14 6.52
C TYR A 242 47.95 36.64 6.44
N VAL A 243 46.68 36.28 6.60
CA VAL A 243 46.19 34.90 6.45
C VAL A 243 46.43 34.42 5.02
N ASP A 244 46.03 35.15 3.98
CA ASP A 244 46.16 34.74 2.58
C ASP A 244 47.64 34.58 2.12
N THR A 245 48.60 35.23 2.80
CA THR A 245 50.03 35.09 2.49
C THR A 245 50.75 34.01 3.30
N THR A 246 50.27 33.69 4.51
CA THR A 246 51.01 32.82 5.46
C THR A 246 50.32 31.47 5.68
N VAL A 247 48.98 31.42 5.57
CA VAL A 247 48.14 30.25 5.89
C VAL A 247 48.07 29.23 4.73
N PRO A 248 47.91 29.60 3.45
CA PRO A 248 47.87 28.62 2.35
C PRO A 248 49.15 27.79 2.24
N ALA A 249 50.32 28.38 2.52
CA ALA A 249 51.61 27.68 2.45
C ALA A 249 51.84 26.68 3.60
N ALA A 250 51.12 26.80 4.73
CA ALA A 250 51.34 25.98 5.93
C ALA A 250 50.16 25.07 6.32
N LEU A 251 48.91 25.40 5.95
CA LEU A 251 47.71 24.73 6.47
C LEU A 251 46.97 23.84 5.46
N ASP A 252 47.23 23.95 4.15
CA ASP A 252 46.57 23.09 3.16
C ASP A 252 46.88 21.58 3.32
N PRO A 253 48.12 21.16 3.65
CA PRO A 253 48.42 19.75 3.94
C PRO A 253 47.78 19.26 5.24
N VAL A 254 47.70 20.13 6.26
CA VAL A 254 47.25 19.79 7.62
C VAL A 254 45.73 19.72 7.70
N ARG A 255 45.01 20.64 7.03
CA ARG A 255 43.53 20.60 6.93
C ARG A 255 43.06 19.37 6.15
N GLY A 256 43.78 18.98 5.10
CA GLY A 256 43.55 17.73 4.39
C GLY A 256 43.76 16.50 5.29
N GLN A 257 44.82 16.47 6.09
CA GLN A 257 45.11 15.36 7.02
C GLN A 257 44.14 15.29 8.21
N ILE A 258 43.66 16.41 8.74
CA ILE A 258 42.69 16.44 9.84
C ILE A 258 41.30 16.01 9.35
N ALA A 259 40.84 16.49 8.19
CA ALA A 259 39.60 16.02 7.58
C ALA A 259 39.65 14.51 7.26
N LEU A 260 40.79 14.02 6.76
CA LEU A 260 41.03 12.60 6.51
C LEU A 260 41.05 11.76 7.79
N THR A 261 41.64 12.27 8.87
CA THR A 261 41.69 11.60 10.18
C THR A 261 40.31 11.54 10.82
N ASN A 262 39.55 12.62 10.77
CA ASN A 262 38.19 12.67 11.31
C ASN A 262 37.23 11.77 10.52
N LEU A 263 37.36 11.72 9.18
CA LEU A 263 36.58 10.80 8.35
C LEU A 263 36.96 9.33 8.61
N ARG A 264 38.26 9.03 8.79
CA ARG A 264 38.73 7.69 9.19
C ARG A 264 38.20 7.26 10.55
N LEU A 265 38.20 8.14 11.56
CA LEU A 265 37.66 7.86 12.90
C LEU A 265 36.13 7.65 12.88
N LEU A 266 35.42 8.42 12.05
CA LEU A 266 33.97 8.31 11.85
C LEU A 266 33.58 6.97 11.20
N LEU A 267 34.35 6.50 10.20
CA LEU A 267 34.08 5.26 9.48
C LEU A 267 34.57 4.00 10.22
N ASN A 268 35.63 4.08 11.02
CA ASN A 268 36.16 2.92 11.76
C ASN A 268 35.28 2.52 12.97
N SER A 269 34.41 3.41 13.44
CA SER A 269 33.46 3.16 14.54
C SER A 269 32.06 2.74 14.07
N SER A 270 31.72 2.97 12.80
CA SER A 270 30.37 2.77 12.25
C SER A 270 30.21 1.52 11.37
N VAL A 271 31.30 0.91 10.89
CA VAL A 271 31.23 -0.35 10.11
C VAL A 271 31.06 -1.60 11.00
N ALA A 272 31.23 -1.47 12.33
CA ALA A 272 31.03 -2.59 13.26
C ALA A 272 29.79 -2.50 14.17
N SER A 273 29.22 -1.31 14.39
CA SER A 273 28.00 -1.17 15.21
C SER A 273 27.26 0.13 14.90
N GLY A 274 26.06 0.01 14.31
CA GLY A 274 25.21 1.12 13.88
C GLY A 274 24.59 1.94 15.01
N LEU A 275 25.34 2.89 15.57
CA LEU A 275 24.82 3.99 16.36
C LEU A 275 25.59 5.27 16.02
N LEU A 276 24.95 6.19 15.29
CA LEU A 276 25.43 7.57 15.15
C LEU A 276 24.64 8.46 16.10
N LEU A 277 25.34 9.00 17.10
CA LEU A 277 24.87 10.10 17.92
C LEU A 277 25.30 11.44 17.29
N GLY A 278 24.31 12.25 16.96
CA GLY A 278 24.28 13.65 17.41
C GLY A 278 25.04 14.69 16.60
N GLY A 279 24.54 15.00 15.41
CA GLY A 279 24.82 16.24 14.67
C GLY A 279 24.23 16.07 13.28
N ARG A 280 23.39 17.00 12.80
CA ARG A 280 22.56 16.80 11.60
C ARG A 280 23.40 16.68 10.32
N GLN A 281 23.98 15.51 10.12
CA GLN A 281 24.45 14.97 8.87
C GLN A 281 23.29 14.12 8.36
N TRP A 282 22.68 14.51 7.26
CA TRP A 282 21.88 13.55 6.51
C TRP A 282 22.88 12.60 5.86
N GLU A 283 23.28 11.59 6.61
CA GLU A 283 23.60 10.32 6.00
C GLU A 283 22.36 9.90 5.21
N LEU A 284 22.53 9.63 3.92
CA LEU A 284 21.68 8.63 3.28
C LEU A 284 22.01 7.33 4.02
N ALA A 285 21.38 7.13 5.17
CA ALA A 285 21.58 5.98 6.07
C ALA A 285 21.09 4.68 5.44
N THR A 286 20.59 4.73 4.22
CA THR A 286 20.38 3.60 3.34
C THR A 286 20.85 4.00 1.95
N ASP A 287 21.57 3.08 1.36
CA ASP A 287 21.78 2.80 -0.07
C ASP A 287 20.48 2.82 -0.92
N GLU A 288 19.60 3.80 -0.73
CA GLU A 288 18.39 3.98 -1.50
C GLU A 288 18.56 5.23 -2.38
N TRP A 289 19.26 5.03 -3.50
CA TRP A 289 19.17 5.96 -4.62
C TRP A 289 17.72 5.96 -5.13
N ALA A 290 17.26 7.12 -5.60
CA ALA A 290 15.87 7.34 -5.98
C ALA A 290 15.40 6.35 -7.06
N ALA A 291 14.10 6.07 -7.06
CA ALA A 291 13.43 5.19 -8.04
C ALA A 291 13.66 5.58 -9.51
N GLY A 292 14.11 6.81 -9.78
CA GLY A 292 14.49 7.27 -11.13
C GLY A 292 15.85 6.78 -11.63
N SER A 293 16.65 6.09 -10.80
CA SER A 293 17.99 5.59 -11.19
C SER A 293 17.87 4.61 -12.36
N SER A 294 18.77 4.71 -13.35
CA SER A 294 18.73 3.91 -14.58
C SER A 294 20.07 3.25 -14.86
N GLY A 295 20.05 2.06 -15.46
CA GLY A 295 21.25 1.25 -15.71
C GLY A 295 21.87 0.62 -14.45
N ALA A 296 21.21 0.72 -13.30
CA ALA A 296 21.65 0.17 -12.02
C ALA A 296 20.77 -1.01 -11.58
N SER A 297 21.34 -1.94 -10.83
CA SER A 297 20.62 -2.95 -10.05
C SER A 297 21.08 -2.89 -8.60
N LEU A 298 20.12 -2.85 -7.68
CA LEU A 298 20.37 -2.91 -6.24
C LEU A 298 20.72 -4.36 -5.86
N THR A 299 21.91 -4.56 -5.31
CA THR A 299 22.30 -5.86 -4.75
C THR A 299 22.09 -5.83 -3.24
N VAL A 300 21.17 -6.67 -2.75
CA VAL A 300 20.78 -6.76 -1.32
C VAL A 300 21.82 -7.58 -0.54
N ALA A 301 23.02 -7.03 -0.41
CA ALA A 301 24.08 -7.58 0.42
C ALA A 301 24.59 -6.46 1.30
N THR A 302 24.74 -6.63 2.61
CA THR A 302 25.15 -5.54 3.49
C THR A 302 26.65 -5.23 3.33
N PRO A 303 27.06 -3.99 3.00
CA PRO A 303 26.25 -2.80 2.68
C PRO A 303 25.69 -2.83 1.24
N ASN A 304 24.41 -2.46 1.02
CA ASN A 304 23.81 -2.65 -0.30
C ASN A 304 24.50 -1.74 -1.31
N TYR A 305 24.78 -2.29 -2.48
CA TYR A 305 25.53 -1.61 -3.51
C TYR A 305 24.79 -1.67 -4.83
N TYR A 306 24.94 -0.61 -5.61
CA TYR A 306 24.44 -0.55 -6.97
C TYR A 306 25.51 -1.05 -7.92
N THR A 307 25.11 -1.94 -8.81
CA THR A 307 25.97 -2.39 -9.90
C THR A 307 25.30 -2.14 -11.24
N ASN A 308 26.15 -1.97 -12.24
CA ASN A 308 25.75 -1.93 -13.62
C ASN A 308 25.43 -3.36 -14.10
N LEU A 309 24.24 -3.84 -13.76
CA LEU A 309 23.75 -5.18 -14.13
C LEU A 309 22.74 -5.14 -15.29
N ALA A 310 22.47 -3.97 -15.88
CA ALA A 310 21.51 -3.84 -16.97
C ALA A 310 22.13 -4.36 -18.29
N SER A 311 22.27 -5.68 -18.41
CA SER A 311 22.58 -6.33 -19.67
C SER A 311 21.36 -6.21 -20.59
N ILE A 312 21.49 -5.49 -21.69
CA ILE A 312 20.46 -5.50 -22.74
C ILE A 312 20.67 -6.77 -23.55
N ALA A 313 19.74 -7.71 -23.39
CA ALA A 313 19.65 -8.89 -24.22
C ALA A 313 18.45 -8.72 -25.17
N GLU A 314 18.74 -8.37 -26.42
CA GLU A 314 17.72 -8.33 -27.47
C GLU A 314 17.90 -9.56 -28.36
N SER A 315 16.80 -10.24 -28.67
CA SER A 315 16.78 -11.40 -29.54
C SER A 315 15.58 -11.28 -30.47
N THR A 316 15.80 -11.28 -31.77
CA THR A 316 14.70 -11.38 -32.74
C THR A 316 14.16 -12.81 -32.77
N SER A 317 12.89 -12.99 -32.38
CA SER A 317 12.20 -14.29 -32.40
C SER A 317 12.01 -14.80 -33.85
N ALA A 318 12.17 -16.11 -34.04
CA ALA A 318 12.18 -16.75 -35.35
C ALA A 318 10.78 -16.85 -36.00
N LEU A 319 10.66 -16.39 -37.24
CA LEU A 319 9.66 -16.90 -38.19
C LEU A 319 10.41 -17.71 -39.25
N LEU A 320 10.46 -19.03 -39.07
CA LEU A 320 11.26 -19.96 -39.87
C LEU A 320 10.62 -20.18 -41.26
N HIS A 321 11.35 -19.88 -42.32
CA HIS A 321 11.03 -20.21 -43.71
C HIS A 321 12.13 -21.08 -44.33
N THR A 322 11.78 -22.03 -45.19
CA THR A 322 12.71 -22.97 -45.81
C THR A 322 13.30 -22.41 -47.12
N GLY A 323 14.63 -22.23 -47.17
CA GLY A 323 15.38 -21.89 -48.38
C GLY A 323 16.84 -21.58 -48.07
N GLY A 324 17.78 -22.43 -48.51
CA GLY A 324 19.19 -22.34 -48.15
C GLY A 324 19.98 -21.38 -49.05
N TRP A 325 20.57 -20.35 -48.46
CA TRP A 325 21.53 -19.45 -49.11
C TRP A 325 22.89 -19.62 -48.40
N SER A 326 24.02 -19.40 -49.08
CA SER A 326 25.37 -19.46 -48.48
C SER A 326 26.34 -18.53 -49.21
N GLY A 327 27.47 -18.19 -48.56
CA GLY A 327 28.54 -17.41 -49.18
C GLY A 327 28.26 -15.91 -49.27
N SER A 328 27.40 -15.36 -48.42
CA SER A 328 27.07 -13.93 -48.38
C SER A 328 27.11 -13.37 -46.96
N THR A 329 27.35 -12.07 -46.83
CA THR A 329 27.24 -11.33 -45.57
C THR A 329 25.84 -10.74 -45.48
N TRP A 330 25.11 -11.12 -44.43
CA TRP A 330 23.75 -10.63 -44.16
C TRP A 330 23.72 -9.76 -42.91
N ILE A 331 23.08 -8.60 -43.01
CA ILE A 331 22.90 -7.64 -41.91
C ILE A 331 21.42 -7.62 -41.54
N ASN A 332 21.13 -7.79 -40.25
CA ASN A 332 19.78 -7.67 -39.72
C ASN A 332 19.51 -6.21 -39.35
N LEU A 333 18.72 -5.49 -40.16
CA LEU A 333 18.41 -4.06 -39.95
C LEU A 333 17.27 -3.85 -38.93
N ASN A 334 16.60 -4.92 -38.50
CA ASN A 334 15.59 -4.86 -37.46
C ASN A 334 16.19 -4.79 -36.04
N THR A 335 17.45 -5.23 -35.88
CA THR A 335 18.14 -5.24 -34.58
C THR A 335 19.22 -4.16 -34.53
N LYS A 336 18.83 -2.96 -34.10
CA LYS A 336 19.76 -1.83 -33.95
C LYS A 336 20.48 -1.93 -32.61
N LEU A 337 21.82 -1.87 -32.62
CA LEU A 337 22.61 -1.75 -31.39
C LEU A 337 22.35 -0.40 -30.70
N PRO A 338 22.15 -0.37 -29.37
CA PRO A 338 21.89 0.88 -28.68
C PRO A 338 23.15 1.74 -28.59
N ASN A 339 23.00 3.04 -28.83
CA ASN A 339 24.11 3.99 -28.76
C ASN A 339 24.64 4.15 -27.32
N ALA A 340 25.92 4.50 -27.19
CA ALA A 340 26.61 4.66 -25.90
C ALA A 340 26.54 3.41 -25.02
N THR A 341 26.81 2.24 -25.62
CA THR A 341 26.84 0.94 -24.93
C THR A 341 28.07 0.12 -25.29
N LEU A 342 28.46 -0.79 -24.41
CA LEU A 342 29.49 -1.80 -24.67
C LEU A 342 28.83 -3.12 -25.01
N VAL A 343 28.88 -3.53 -26.27
CA VAL A 343 28.52 -4.89 -26.63
C VAL A 343 29.61 -5.82 -26.08
N THR A 344 29.20 -6.77 -25.22
CA THR A 344 30.07 -7.78 -24.58
C THR A 344 29.94 -9.16 -25.23
N SER A 345 28.82 -9.42 -25.90
CA SER A 345 28.65 -10.61 -26.72
C SER A 345 27.69 -10.38 -27.88
N LEU A 346 27.97 -11.04 -29.00
CA LEU A 346 27.03 -11.20 -30.11
C LEU A 346 26.54 -12.64 -30.12
N ARG A 347 25.29 -12.85 -30.50
CA ARG A 347 24.66 -14.17 -30.57
C ARG A 347 24.02 -14.35 -31.93
N PHE A 348 24.16 -15.55 -32.48
CA PHE A 348 23.61 -15.92 -33.77
C PHE A 348 22.95 -17.28 -33.66
N TYR A 349 21.79 -17.44 -34.27
CA TYR A 349 21.15 -18.74 -34.41
C TYR A 349 21.42 -19.30 -35.80
N LEU A 350 21.96 -20.51 -35.87
CA LEU A 350 22.08 -21.28 -37.11
C LEU A 350 21.47 -22.68 -36.92
N ASP A 351 21.05 -23.35 -37.98
CA ASP A 351 20.47 -24.70 -37.91
C ASP A 351 21.45 -25.79 -38.38
N CYS A 352 22.67 -25.39 -38.76
CA CYS A 352 23.74 -26.28 -39.22
C CYS A 352 25.12 -25.76 -38.78
N ALA A 353 26.09 -26.67 -38.65
CA ALA A 353 27.48 -26.33 -38.30
C ALA A 353 28.12 -25.41 -39.37
N ASP A 354 28.84 -24.36 -38.96
CA ASP A 354 29.59 -23.47 -39.86
C ASP A 354 30.89 -23.01 -39.19
N THR A 355 32.01 -23.58 -39.63
CA THR A 355 33.35 -23.20 -39.14
C THR A 355 33.94 -21.99 -39.85
N GLY A 356 33.31 -21.54 -40.95
CA GLY A 356 33.74 -20.40 -41.77
C GLY A 356 32.94 -19.12 -41.51
N ALA A 357 32.05 -19.11 -40.51
CA ALA A 357 31.21 -17.96 -40.23
C ALA A 357 32.02 -16.77 -39.66
N VAL A 358 31.65 -15.55 -40.03
CA VAL A 358 32.30 -14.31 -39.59
C VAL A 358 31.25 -13.31 -39.15
N ALA A 359 31.21 -13.03 -37.85
CA ALA A 359 30.34 -12.03 -37.24
C ALA A 359 30.78 -10.61 -37.64
N LYS A 360 29.80 -9.74 -37.88
CA LYS A 360 30.00 -8.35 -38.31
C LYS A 360 29.21 -7.39 -37.44
N ILE A 361 29.76 -6.20 -37.22
CA ILE A 361 28.98 -5.00 -36.84
C ILE A 361 29.20 -3.98 -37.94
N VAL A 362 28.11 -3.42 -38.44
CA VAL A 362 28.14 -2.43 -39.52
C VAL A 362 27.48 -1.14 -39.09
N LYS A 363 28.04 -0.01 -39.52
CA LYS A 363 27.41 1.29 -39.45
C LYS A 363 26.69 1.55 -40.76
N ARG A 364 25.39 1.85 -40.71
CA ARG A 364 24.64 2.29 -41.89
C ARG A 364 24.80 3.81 -42.05
N ASN A 365 25.48 4.25 -43.10
CA ASN A 365 25.65 5.67 -43.41
C ASN A 365 24.45 6.23 -44.18
N SER A 366 23.98 5.47 -45.17
CA SER A 366 22.75 5.74 -45.94
C SER A 366 22.22 4.43 -46.52
N ALA A 367 21.06 4.45 -47.17
CA ALA A 367 20.56 3.27 -47.87
C ALA A 367 21.61 2.75 -48.86
N GLY A 368 22.00 1.48 -48.70
CA GLY A 368 22.99 0.80 -49.53
C GLY A 368 24.46 1.16 -49.29
N ASN A 369 24.79 2.04 -48.32
CA ASN A 369 26.17 2.42 -47.98
C ASN A 369 26.46 2.11 -46.50
N TYR A 370 27.44 1.23 -46.28
CA TYR A 370 27.78 0.67 -44.98
C TYR A 370 29.27 0.73 -44.70
N ASP A 371 29.63 0.91 -43.43
CA ASP A 371 30.99 0.68 -42.95
C ASP A 371 31.00 -0.58 -42.09
N VAL A 372 31.88 -1.53 -42.39
CA VAL A 372 32.11 -2.71 -41.54
C VAL A 372 33.11 -2.32 -40.45
N VAL A 373 32.58 -2.08 -39.25
CA VAL A 373 33.34 -1.55 -38.09
C VAL A 373 33.81 -2.65 -37.13
N PHE A 374 33.27 -3.86 -37.26
CA PHE A 374 33.72 -5.05 -36.56
C PHE A 374 33.65 -6.27 -37.48
N SER A 375 34.66 -7.13 -37.42
CA SER A 375 34.69 -8.38 -38.15
C SER A 375 35.51 -9.40 -37.38
N SER A 376 34.90 -10.52 -36.97
CA SER A 376 35.58 -11.58 -36.24
C SER A 376 35.03 -12.95 -36.63
N ALA A 377 35.90 -13.95 -36.71
CA ALA A 377 35.49 -15.33 -36.93
C ALA A 377 34.58 -15.81 -35.78
N LEU A 378 33.57 -16.60 -36.12
CA LEU A 378 32.67 -17.28 -35.20
C LEU A 378 32.67 -18.76 -35.59
N THR A 379 33.14 -19.64 -34.70
CA THR A 379 33.04 -21.08 -34.93
C THR A 379 31.70 -21.58 -34.44
N TYR A 380 30.88 -22.07 -35.37
CA TYR A 380 29.56 -22.60 -35.08
C TYR A 380 29.57 -24.13 -35.17
N VAL A 381 29.41 -24.81 -34.03
CA VAL A 381 29.68 -26.26 -33.95
C VAL A 381 28.43 -27.15 -34.01
N ALA A 382 27.25 -26.63 -33.64
CA ALA A 382 26.01 -27.40 -33.60
C ALA A 382 24.77 -26.47 -33.61
N PRO A 383 23.60 -26.93 -34.11
CA PRO A 383 22.36 -26.15 -34.19
C PRO A 383 21.94 -25.50 -32.86
N GLY A 384 21.36 -24.29 -32.91
CA GLY A 384 21.05 -23.48 -31.73
C GLY A 384 21.67 -22.07 -31.71
N TRP A 385 21.69 -21.46 -30.53
CA TRP A 385 22.30 -20.15 -30.32
C TRP A 385 23.78 -20.30 -29.99
N ASN A 386 24.66 -19.73 -30.81
CA ASN A 386 26.08 -19.61 -30.50
C ASN A 386 26.42 -18.15 -30.19
N SER A 387 27.38 -17.96 -29.28
CA SER A 387 27.77 -16.63 -28.79
C SER A 387 29.23 -16.36 -29.09
N LEU A 388 29.53 -15.17 -29.59
CA LEU A 388 30.87 -14.63 -29.72
C LEU A 388 31.07 -13.58 -28.62
N ALA A 389 31.97 -13.84 -27.68
CA ALA A 389 32.45 -12.80 -26.77
C ALA A 389 33.17 -11.73 -27.60
N THR A 390 32.74 -10.47 -27.46
CA THR A 390 33.33 -9.35 -28.18
C THR A 390 33.25 -8.10 -27.33
N ALA A 391 34.21 -7.20 -27.44
CA ALA A 391 34.14 -5.88 -26.82
C ALA A 391 34.02 -4.84 -27.94
N PHE A 392 32.81 -4.32 -28.16
CA PHE A 392 32.58 -3.26 -29.13
C PHE A 392 31.85 -2.07 -28.48
N SER A 393 32.55 -0.93 -28.45
CA SER A 393 31.99 0.34 -27.97
C SER A 393 31.14 0.98 -29.07
N VAL A 394 29.82 0.96 -28.89
CA VAL A 394 28.88 1.62 -29.81
C VAL A 394 28.95 3.13 -29.58
N PRO A 395 29.30 3.93 -30.60
CA PRO A 395 29.34 5.39 -30.47
C PRO A 395 28.02 6.01 -30.02
N ALA A 396 28.09 7.22 -29.45
CA ALA A 396 26.92 7.93 -28.92
C ALA A 396 25.90 8.32 -30.02
N THR A 397 26.32 8.38 -31.28
CA THR A 397 25.48 8.69 -32.44
C THR A 397 25.70 7.70 -33.57
N GLY A 398 24.70 7.54 -34.44
CA GLY A 398 24.74 6.64 -35.60
C GLY A 398 23.74 5.47 -35.53
N ASN A 399 23.80 4.62 -36.55
CA ASN A 399 22.98 3.43 -36.70
C ASN A 399 23.88 2.22 -36.91
N TYR A 400 23.99 1.37 -35.89
CA TYR A 400 24.85 0.19 -35.88
C TYR A 400 24.00 -1.08 -35.85
N TYR A 401 24.36 -2.06 -36.67
CA TYR A 401 23.61 -3.29 -36.87
C TYR A 401 24.52 -4.51 -36.86
N ILE A 402 23.96 -5.66 -36.51
CA ILE A 402 24.67 -6.93 -36.44
C ILE A 402 24.48 -7.69 -37.74
N GLY A 403 25.54 -8.34 -38.20
CA GLY A 403 25.48 -9.21 -39.36
C GLY A 403 26.35 -10.46 -39.22
N LEU A 404 26.16 -11.38 -40.15
CA LEU A 404 26.90 -12.63 -40.22
C LEU A 404 27.23 -12.94 -41.68
N TYR A 405 28.49 -13.23 -41.95
CA TYR A 405 28.90 -14.00 -43.11
C TYR A 405 28.93 -15.47 -42.76
N HIS A 406 28.48 -16.33 -43.66
CA HIS A 406 28.40 -17.77 -43.46
C HIS A 406 28.77 -18.51 -44.74
N THR A 407 29.34 -19.69 -44.58
CA THR A 407 29.76 -20.58 -45.67
C THR A 407 28.85 -21.80 -45.80
N ALA A 408 28.16 -22.18 -44.73
CA ALA A 408 27.18 -23.25 -44.76
C ALA A 408 25.80 -22.73 -45.20
N SER A 409 25.05 -23.57 -45.91
CA SER A 409 23.66 -23.29 -46.25
C SER A 409 22.79 -23.62 -45.04
N TYR A 410 22.21 -22.60 -44.40
CA TYR A 410 21.23 -22.74 -43.32
C TYR A 410 19.81 -22.49 -43.83
N SER A 411 18.82 -23.11 -43.20
CA SER A 411 17.40 -22.97 -43.54
C SER A 411 16.62 -22.12 -42.53
N CYS A 412 17.30 -21.49 -41.56
CA CYS A 412 16.69 -20.62 -40.57
C CYS A 412 17.02 -19.14 -40.83
N TYR A 413 16.08 -18.39 -41.41
CA TYR A 413 16.19 -16.95 -41.59
C TYR A 413 14.93 -16.22 -41.14
N LEU A 414 15.04 -14.89 -41.03
CA LEU A 414 13.97 -13.98 -40.70
C LEU A 414 13.50 -13.20 -41.94
N ILE A 415 12.20 -12.91 -41.97
CA ILE A 415 11.60 -11.91 -42.87
C ILE A 415 11.61 -10.57 -42.14
N VAL A 416 12.69 -9.83 -42.31
CA VAL A 416 12.89 -8.51 -41.70
C VAL A 416 13.68 -7.63 -42.66
N PRO A 417 13.63 -6.30 -42.49
CA PRO A 417 14.52 -5.40 -43.20
C PRO A 417 15.98 -5.85 -43.03
N ARG A 418 16.70 -5.94 -44.14
CA ARG A 418 18.07 -6.44 -44.16
C ARG A 418 18.93 -5.73 -45.21
N ALA A 419 20.24 -5.88 -45.07
CA ALA A 419 21.20 -5.60 -46.12
C ALA A 419 22.02 -6.85 -46.42
N HIS A 420 22.45 -7.03 -47.66
CA HIS A 420 23.31 -8.16 -48.02
C HIS A 420 24.42 -7.79 -49.00
N TYR A 421 25.51 -8.55 -48.91
CA TYR A 421 26.67 -8.47 -49.78
C TYR A 421 27.10 -9.89 -50.16
N ILE A 422 27.29 -10.14 -51.46
CA ILE A 422 27.76 -11.45 -51.94
C ILE A 422 29.25 -11.57 -51.60
N GLY A 423 29.60 -12.58 -50.81
CA GLY A 423 30.95 -12.78 -50.27
C GLY A 423 31.13 -12.32 -48.83
N ASN A 424 32.36 -12.51 -48.32
CA ASN A 424 32.76 -12.08 -46.97
C ASN A 424 33.16 -10.60 -47.00
N ALA A 425 32.27 -9.73 -46.51
CA ALA A 425 32.51 -8.30 -46.47
C ALA A 425 33.73 -7.96 -45.59
N ALA A 426 34.78 -7.40 -46.18
CA ALA A 426 35.98 -6.98 -45.44
C ALA A 426 35.68 -5.81 -44.49
N ALA A 427 36.49 -5.67 -43.43
CA ALA A 427 36.43 -4.48 -42.57
C ALA A 427 36.85 -3.23 -43.37
N GLY A 428 36.14 -2.11 -43.21
CA GLY A 428 36.39 -0.90 -43.97
C GLY A 428 35.15 -0.05 -44.21
N ALA A 429 35.36 1.14 -44.75
CA ALA A 429 34.29 2.10 -45.04
C ALA A 429 33.79 2.02 -46.49
N GLY A 430 32.54 2.45 -46.72
CA GLY A 430 31.98 2.63 -48.06
C GLY A 430 31.61 1.34 -48.80
N LEU A 431 31.25 0.28 -48.09
CA LEU A 431 30.75 -0.96 -48.67
C LEU A 431 29.34 -0.76 -49.23
N THR A 432 29.16 -1.11 -50.51
CA THR A 432 27.84 -1.14 -51.13
C THR A 432 27.14 -2.45 -50.80
N MET A 433 25.97 -2.39 -50.17
CA MET A 433 25.13 -3.55 -49.86
C MET A 433 23.73 -3.35 -50.44
N SER A 434 23.09 -4.43 -50.87
CA SER A 434 21.71 -4.37 -51.37
C SER A 434 20.73 -4.50 -50.21
N GLU A 435 19.87 -3.49 -50.03
CA GLU A 435 18.80 -3.49 -49.03
C GLU A 435 17.50 -4.06 -49.60
N GLY A 436 16.70 -4.68 -48.72
CA GLY A 436 15.35 -5.12 -49.07
C GLY A 436 14.61 -5.72 -47.88
N ASP A 437 13.30 -5.86 -48.04
CA ASP A 437 12.36 -6.34 -47.01
C ASP A 437 11.95 -7.81 -47.25
N GLY A 438 12.91 -8.71 -47.43
CA GLY A 438 12.67 -10.11 -47.82
C GLY A 438 13.23 -11.18 -46.86
N ASP A 439 13.50 -12.37 -47.40
CA ASP A 439 13.99 -13.63 -46.76
C ASP A 439 15.52 -13.80 -46.69
N GLY A 440 16.15 -13.92 -45.51
CA GLY A 440 17.62 -14.15 -45.44
C GLY A 440 18.41 -13.47 -44.30
N ALA A 441 17.78 -12.68 -43.42
CA ALA A 441 18.49 -12.18 -42.25
C ALA A 441 18.66 -13.29 -41.19
N VAL A 442 19.87 -13.43 -40.64
CA VAL A 442 20.11 -14.37 -39.53
C VAL A 442 19.41 -13.86 -38.27
N PRO A 443 18.80 -14.73 -37.46
CA PRO A 443 18.39 -14.36 -36.11
C PRO A 443 19.61 -13.99 -35.29
N VAL A 444 19.66 -12.73 -34.85
CA VAL A 444 20.76 -12.18 -34.07
C VAL A 444 20.29 -11.83 -32.67
N GLY A 445 21.24 -11.81 -31.76
CA GLY A 445 21.09 -11.18 -30.47
C GLY A 445 22.41 -10.59 -30.00
N TYR A 446 22.36 -9.82 -28.94
CA TYR A 446 23.56 -9.26 -28.32
C TYR A 446 23.36 -9.13 -26.83
N THR A 447 24.47 -9.06 -26.10
CA THR A 447 24.50 -8.58 -24.72
C THR A 447 25.29 -7.29 -24.72
N ALA A 448 24.72 -6.21 -24.17
CA ALA A 448 25.42 -4.95 -24.02
C ALA A 448 25.29 -4.38 -22.61
N LEU A 449 26.34 -3.70 -22.14
CA LEU A 449 26.37 -2.91 -20.90
C LEU A 449 26.14 -1.43 -21.24
N ARG A 450 25.43 -0.71 -20.35
CA ARG A 450 25.20 0.73 -20.47
C ARG A 450 25.93 1.48 -19.37
N GLY A 451 26.10 2.80 -19.48
CA GLY A 451 26.49 3.61 -18.34
C GLY A 451 25.41 3.56 -17.24
N MET A 452 25.80 3.75 -15.99
CA MET A 452 24.87 3.85 -14.87
C MET A 452 24.59 5.32 -14.56
N THR A 453 23.32 5.66 -14.35
CA THR A 453 22.93 6.98 -13.82
C THR A 453 22.20 6.78 -12.49
N LEU A 454 22.85 7.21 -11.41
CA LEU A 454 22.31 7.17 -10.06
C LEU A 454 21.75 8.53 -9.68
N LEU A 455 20.51 8.59 -9.18
CA LEU A 455 19.82 9.83 -8.79
C LEU A 455 19.57 9.86 -7.29
N SER A 456 20.05 10.88 -6.59
CA SER A 456 19.81 11.00 -5.15
C SER A 456 18.32 11.29 -4.90
N PRO A 457 17.78 10.89 -3.74
CA PRO A 457 16.55 11.48 -3.25
C PRO A 457 16.67 13.02 -3.16
N PRO A 458 15.55 13.76 -3.32
CA PRO A 458 15.57 15.20 -3.14
C PRO A 458 15.87 15.57 -1.69
N LEU A 459 16.83 16.46 -1.49
CA LEU A 459 17.24 17.01 -0.21
C LEU A 459 16.70 18.44 -0.06
N ALA A 460 15.82 18.65 0.91
CA ALA A 460 15.31 19.99 1.20
C ALA A 460 16.37 20.85 1.91
N THR A 461 16.49 22.10 1.48
CA THR A 461 17.39 23.11 2.06
C THR A 461 16.59 24.27 2.63
N ALA A 462 17.11 24.91 3.68
CA ALA A 462 16.42 26.03 4.34
C ALA A 462 16.44 27.33 3.51
N THR A 463 17.44 27.48 2.65
CA THR A 463 17.67 28.65 1.79
C THR A 463 18.09 28.20 0.40
N VAL A 464 17.82 29.01 -0.62
CA VAL A 464 18.24 28.72 -2.00
C VAL A 464 19.78 28.67 -2.07
N PRO A 465 20.40 27.51 -2.36
CA PRO A 465 21.84 27.39 -2.37
C PRO A 465 22.44 28.06 -3.61
N SER A 466 23.59 28.71 -3.42
CA SER A 466 24.39 29.26 -4.51
C SER A 466 25.39 28.23 -5.03
N HIS A 467 25.84 27.33 -4.15
CA HIS A 467 26.76 26.25 -4.45
C HIS A 467 26.29 24.96 -3.78
N ALA A 468 26.80 23.83 -4.27
CA ALA A 468 26.64 22.56 -3.58
C ALA A 468 27.85 21.67 -3.85
N SER A 469 28.15 20.80 -2.88
CA SER A 469 29.24 19.84 -2.95
C SER A 469 28.74 18.43 -2.67
N LEU A 470 29.18 17.46 -3.48
CA LEU A 470 29.04 16.05 -3.22
C LEU A 470 30.40 15.45 -2.87
N TYR A 471 30.48 14.77 -1.73
CA TYR A 471 31.64 13.99 -1.33
C TYR A 471 31.35 12.52 -1.52
N ALA A 472 32.33 11.75 -2.00
CA ALA A 472 32.20 10.30 -2.10
C ALA A 472 33.57 9.62 -2.02
N LEU A 473 33.57 8.35 -1.63
CA LEU A 473 34.70 7.46 -1.83
C LEU A 473 34.65 6.93 -3.26
N TYR A 474 35.74 7.05 -3.99
CA TYR A 474 35.86 6.63 -5.38
C TYR A 474 37.02 5.68 -5.57
N ARG A 475 36.82 4.64 -6.37
CA ARG A 475 37.89 3.76 -6.85
C ARG A 475 37.71 3.49 -8.33
N ASP A 476 38.80 3.67 -9.06
CA ASP A 476 38.92 3.26 -10.44
C ASP A 476 39.38 1.80 -10.49
N ASP A 477 38.45 0.89 -10.80
CA ASP A 477 38.77 -0.54 -10.98
C ASP A 477 39.32 -0.83 -12.38
N SER A 478 39.12 0.07 -13.35
CA SER A 478 39.64 -0.10 -14.72
C SER A 478 41.05 0.43 -14.90
N GLY A 479 41.56 1.22 -13.95
CA GLY A 479 42.87 1.87 -13.97
C GLY A 479 43.05 2.91 -15.09
N THR A 480 41.96 3.29 -15.75
CA THR A 480 41.94 4.15 -16.95
C THR A 480 40.83 5.18 -16.91
N ALA A 481 40.07 5.27 -15.81
CA ALA A 481 38.95 6.19 -15.67
C ALA A 481 39.41 7.60 -15.33
N THR A 482 38.77 8.58 -15.95
CA THR A 482 39.06 10.01 -15.81
C THR A 482 37.89 10.72 -15.14
N LEU A 483 38.16 11.37 -14.00
CA LEU A 483 37.17 12.18 -13.30
C LEU A 483 36.73 13.37 -14.16
N GLY A 484 35.42 13.64 -14.22
CA GLY A 484 34.81 14.67 -15.05
C GLY A 484 34.44 14.23 -16.47
N ALA A 485 35.01 13.13 -16.96
CA ALA A 485 34.68 12.54 -18.26
C ALA A 485 33.98 11.19 -18.10
N ASP A 486 34.66 10.22 -17.48
CA ASP A 486 34.13 8.86 -17.28
C ASP A 486 33.31 8.73 -16.00
N LEU A 487 33.58 9.60 -15.02
CA LEU A 487 32.72 9.85 -13.88
C LEU A 487 32.27 11.30 -13.93
N ALA A 488 30.98 11.53 -14.10
CA ALA A 488 30.40 12.87 -14.04
C ALA A 488 29.43 12.97 -12.87
N VAL A 489 29.49 14.09 -12.16
CA VAL A 489 28.51 14.45 -11.13
C VAL A 489 27.84 15.74 -11.56
N GLU A 490 26.52 15.76 -11.48
CA GLU A 490 25.70 16.92 -11.79
C GLU A 490 24.79 17.20 -10.61
N ILE A 491 24.61 18.48 -10.28
CA ILE A 491 23.79 18.90 -9.13
C ILE A 491 22.71 19.86 -9.61
N SER A 492 21.52 19.70 -9.05
CA SER A 492 20.32 20.51 -9.28
C SER A 492 19.89 21.16 -7.95
N ARG A 493 19.36 22.40 -8.01
CA ARG A 493 18.64 23.06 -6.91
C ARG A 493 17.12 23.19 -7.12
N ASP A 494 16.61 22.72 -8.26
CA ASP A 494 15.21 22.84 -8.67
C ASP A 494 14.49 21.49 -8.70
N GLY A 495 14.92 20.53 -7.86
CA GLY A 495 14.31 19.21 -7.76
C GLY A 495 14.60 18.31 -8.97
N GLY A 496 15.64 18.61 -9.74
CA GLY A 496 16.09 17.80 -10.88
C GLY A 496 15.53 18.24 -12.23
N ALA A 497 14.98 19.45 -12.37
CA ALA A 497 14.55 19.98 -13.66
C ALA A 497 15.73 20.51 -14.48
N SER A 498 16.71 21.13 -13.82
CA SER A 498 17.96 21.65 -14.40
C SER A 498 19.17 21.09 -13.66
N TYR A 499 20.27 20.86 -14.39
CA TYR A 499 21.50 20.30 -13.83
C TYR A 499 22.73 21.11 -14.26
N THR A 500 23.67 21.30 -13.33
CA THR A 500 25.00 21.87 -13.61
C THR A 500 26.06 20.81 -13.35
N ASN A 501 27.04 20.68 -14.27
CA ASN A 501 28.21 19.83 -14.07
C ASN A 501 29.03 20.31 -12.88
N ALA A 502 29.33 19.40 -11.96
CA ALA A 502 30.23 19.66 -10.85
C ALA A 502 31.69 19.37 -11.27
N THR A 503 32.61 20.23 -10.83
CA THR A 503 34.05 19.98 -10.98
C THR A 503 34.49 18.98 -9.92
N ILE A 504 35.04 17.85 -10.35
CA ILE A 504 35.49 16.76 -9.47
C ILE A 504 36.98 16.91 -9.20
N VAL A 505 37.36 16.85 -7.92
CA VAL A 505 38.76 16.94 -7.49
C VAL A 505 39.06 15.80 -6.52
N PRO A 506 40.14 15.02 -6.72
CA PRO A 506 40.61 14.09 -5.71
C PRO A 506 41.21 14.87 -4.53
N LEU A 507 40.81 14.52 -3.31
CA LEU A 507 41.25 15.20 -2.10
C LEU A 507 42.35 14.42 -1.37
N ALA A 508 42.17 13.10 -1.21
CA ALA A 508 43.10 12.25 -0.48
C ALA A 508 42.86 10.76 -0.75
N THR A 509 43.86 9.93 -0.48
CA THR A 509 43.71 8.46 -0.43
C THR A 509 43.11 8.04 0.92
N TYR A 510 42.05 7.24 0.91
CA TYR A 510 41.30 6.82 2.09
C TYR A 510 41.93 5.59 2.78
N ASP A 511 42.25 4.53 2.03
CA ASP A 511 42.76 3.24 2.55
C ASP A 511 43.76 2.53 1.62
N GLY A 512 44.25 3.23 0.59
CA GLY A 512 45.10 2.66 -0.46
C GLY A 512 44.32 2.03 -1.61
N SER A 513 43.00 1.83 -1.44
CA SER A 513 42.09 1.32 -2.48
C SER A 513 41.11 2.37 -2.97
N TYR A 514 40.59 3.24 -2.10
CA TYR A 514 39.68 4.32 -2.44
C TYR A 514 40.34 5.70 -2.28
N ALA A 515 39.96 6.64 -3.13
CA ALA A 515 40.24 8.06 -3.01
C ALA A 515 38.97 8.82 -2.58
N LEU A 516 39.10 9.74 -1.64
CA LEU A 516 38.06 10.71 -1.34
C LEU A 516 38.02 11.75 -2.44
N ILE A 517 36.87 11.92 -3.08
CA ILE A 517 36.63 12.95 -4.10
C ILE A 517 35.62 13.97 -3.60
N ARG A 518 35.75 15.21 -4.10
CA ARG A 518 34.73 16.26 -3.96
C ARG A 518 34.32 16.75 -5.34
N ALA A 519 33.02 16.73 -5.60
CA ALA A 519 32.40 17.31 -6.78
C ALA A 519 31.62 18.57 -6.37
N ARG A 520 32.06 19.76 -6.82
CA ARG A 520 31.44 21.04 -6.46
C ARG A 520 30.83 21.72 -7.69
N ALA A 521 29.62 22.24 -7.57
CA ALA A 521 28.91 22.97 -8.64
C ALA A 521 28.52 24.38 -8.19
N ASP A 522 28.59 25.34 -9.11
CA ASP A 522 27.95 26.65 -9.01
C ASP A 522 26.52 26.54 -9.57
N LEU A 523 25.53 26.79 -8.72
CA LEU A 523 24.11 26.61 -9.02
C LEU A 523 23.42 27.94 -9.34
N SER A 524 24.14 29.07 -9.28
CA SER A 524 23.57 30.41 -9.42
C SER A 524 22.81 30.61 -10.75
N GLY A 525 23.22 29.93 -11.82
CA GLY A 525 22.59 29.96 -13.14
C GLY A 525 21.32 29.11 -13.32
N GLN A 526 20.95 28.26 -12.35
CA GLN A 526 19.71 27.46 -12.42
C GLN A 526 18.49 28.28 -11.95
N PRO A 527 17.25 27.85 -12.21
CA PRO A 527 16.08 28.39 -11.52
C PRO A 527 16.26 28.35 -9.98
N ALA A 528 15.71 29.34 -9.27
CA ALA A 528 15.80 29.38 -7.81
C ALA A 528 14.90 28.29 -7.20
N GLY A 529 15.49 27.45 -6.34
CA GLY A 529 14.78 26.37 -5.66
C GLY A 529 15.53 25.90 -4.42
N THR A 530 14.84 25.18 -3.55
CA THR A 530 15.35 24.67 -2.27
C THR A 530 15.43 23.15 -2.21
N SER A 531 15.31 22.47 -3.36
CA SER A 531 15.35 21.02 -3.46
C SER A 531 16.60 20.58 -4.21
N LEU A 532 17.59 20.08 -3.46
CA LEU A 532 18.85 19.60 -4.01
C LEU A 532 18.71 18.16 -4.51
N VAL A 533 19.19 17.90 -5.71
CA VAL A 533 19.30 16.55 -6.27
C VAL A 533 20.68 16.41 -6.91
N ALA A 534 21.39 15.34 -6.61
CA ALA A 534 22.61 14.97 -7.30
C ALA A 534 22.35 13.79 -8.23
N ARG A 535 22.96 13.81 -9.41
CA ARG A 535 23.02 12.64 -10.29
C ARG A 535 24.47 12.31 -10.62
N ILE A 536 24.80 11.04 -10.50
CA ILE A 536 26.13 10.51 -10.80
C ILE A 536 26.01 9.62 -12.04
N LYS A 537 26.84 9.91 -13.03
CA LYS A 537 26.90 9.18 -14.30
C LYS A 537 28.25 8.50 -14.44
N THR A 538 28.24 7.23 -14.84
CA THR A 538 29.45 6.48 -15.16
C THR A 538 29.49 6.15 -16.64
N ASP A 539 30.70 6.06 -17.17
CA ASP A 539 30.94 5.54 -18.51
C ASP A 539 30.67 4.02 -18.61
N PRO A 540 30.04 3.54 -19.69
CA PRO A 540 29.76 2.12 -19.92
C PRO A 540 31.00 1.21 -20.02
N PHE A 541 32.20 1.75 -20.25
CA PHE A 541 33.40 0.98 -20.61
C PHE A 541 34.40 0.82 -19.47
N LYS A 542 34.20 1.50 -18.34
CA LYS A 542 35.18 1.55 -17.24
C LYS A 542 34.53 1.13 -15.93
N ALA A 543 35.07 0.05 -15.35
CA ALA A 543 34.69 -0.42 -14.03
C ALA A 543 35.10 0.62 -12.98
N GLN A 544 34.11 1.16 -12.27
CA GLN A 544 34.29 2.22 -11.29
C GLN A 544 33.43 1.92 -10.05
N ARG A 545 33.92 2.28 -8.87
CA ARG A 545 33.16 2.15 -7.61
C ARG A 545 33.03 3.48 -6.92
N ILE A 546 31.84 3.71 -6.40
CA ILE A 546 31.51 4.89 -5.60
C ILE A 546 30.80 4.41 -4.34
N ALA A 547 31.21 4.93 -3.19
CA ALA A 547 30.63 4.60 -1.90
C ALA A 547 30.42 5.85 -1.05
N ALA A 548 29.44 5.77 -0.14
CA ALA A 548 29.10 6.82 0.83
C ALA A 548 29.00 8.24 0.22
N PRO A 549 28.15 8.43 -0.82
CA PRO A 549 27.91 9.76 -1.35
C PRO A 549 27.20 10.63 -0.30
N ALA A 550 27.70 11.84 -0.08
CA ALA A 550 27.12 12.82 0.83
C ALA A 550 27.00 14.16 0.12
N LEU A 551 25.77 14.68 0.04
CA LEU A 551 25.43 15.92 -0.66
C LEU A 551 25.24 17.05 0.36
N TYR A 552 25.88 18.18 0.11
CA TYR A 552 25.88 19.36 0.97
C TYR A 552 25.51 20.62 0.18
N ALA A 553 24.63 21.42 0.77
CA ALA A 553 24.35 22.78 0.33
C ALA A 553 25.43 23.75 0.85
N GLU A 554 25.80 24.74 0.05
CA GLU A 554 26.74 25.81 0.39
C GLU A 554 26.14 27.21 0.19
#